data_AF-A0A4Y2BDM6-F1
#
_entry.id   AF-A0A4Y2BDM6-F1
#
_cell.length_a   1.000
_cell.length_b   1.000
_cell.length_c   1.000
_cell.angle_alpha   90.00
_cell.angle_beta   90.00
_cell.angle_gamma   90.00
#
_symmetry.space_group_name_H-M   'P 1'
#
loop_
_entity.id
_entity.type
_entity.pdbx_description
1 polymer ?
#
loop_
_entity_poly.entity_id
_entity_poly.type
_entity_poly.pdbx_seq_one_letter_code
_entity_poly.pdbx_strand_id
1 'polypeptide(L)'
;MGGLNILKEKNFCFACLNVGHSIRKCRIFLKCVVCGGKHVPLMCEAVEFRKHESKKIKERETANYVNMSNISLGPKVFLQTLKVKMISDKKEVSVRIIVYSGSQRSYILKGLVEEMGHMPIRKKL
;
A
#
# COMPACT_ATOMS: atom_id res chain seq x y z
N MET A 1 4.35 19.35 1.75
CA MET A 1 5.25 20.52 1.72
C MET A 1 6.54 20.21 2.46
N GLY A 2 7.46 19.41 1.89
CA GLY A 2 8.66 18.97 2.65
C GLY A 2 9.92 18.66 1.84
N GLY A 3 9.80 18.31 0.55
CA GLY A 3 10.96 17.98 -0.29
C GLY A 3 11.67 19.17 -0.94
N LEU A 4 10.97 20.28 -1.19
CA LEU A 4 11.55 21.46 -1.88
C LEU A 4 12.55 22.24 -1.01
N ASN A 5 12.41 22.19 0.32
CA ASN A 5 13.22 23.02 1.22
C ASN A 5 14.64 22.46 1.41
N ILE A 6 14.80 21.12 1.45
CA ILE A 6 16.10 20.47 1.69
C ILE A 6 17.09 20.72 0.52
N LEU A 7 16.58 20.87 -0.70
CA LEU A 7 17.41 21.08 -1.89
C LEU A 7 17.82 22.55 -2.09
N LYS A 8 17.02 23.51 -1.61
CA LYS A 8 17.38 24.94 -1.63
C LYS A 8 18.53 25.23 -0.67
N GLU A 9 18.59 24.54 0.47
CA GLU A 9 19.64 24.73 1.48
C GLU A 9 21.00 24.18 1.04
N LYS A 10 21.04 23.19 0.14
CA LYS A 10 22.28 22.51 -0.27
C LYS A 10 22.75 22.79 -1.71
N ASN A 11 22.15 23.77 -2.40
CA ASN A 11 22.56 24.21 -3.75
C ASN A 11 22.70 23.07 -4.79
N PHE A 12 21.77 22.12 -4.77
CA PHE A 12 21.73 21.04 -5.76
C PHE A 12 21.13 21.50 -7.09
N CYS A 13 21.65 20.98 -8.20
CA CYS A 13 21.08 21.18 -9.51
C CYS A 13 19.79 20.37 -9.68
N PHE A 14 18.66 21.02 -9.97
CA PHE A 14 17.37 20.36 -10.19
C PHE A 14 17.31 19.47 -11.44
N ALA A 15 18.29 19.58 -12.35
CA ALA A 15 18.38 18.75 -13.54
C ALA A 15 19.25 17.49 -13.34
N CYS A 16 20.36 17.57 -12.59
CA CYS A 16 21.29 16.45 -12.46
C CYS A 16 21.58 16.00 -11.03
N LEU A 17 20.99 16.66 -10.03
CA LEU A 17 21.14 16.38 -8.61
C LEU A 17 22.59 16.45 -8.08
N ASN A 18 23.52 17.03 -8.84
CA ASN A 18 24.87 17.33 -8.39
C ASN A 18 24.92 18.69 -7.67
N VAL A 19 25.79 18.80 -6.67
CA VAL A 19 26.13 20.07 -6.02
C VAL A 19 27.05 20.93 -6.90
N GLY A 20 27.15 22.22 -6.60
CA GLY A 20 28.14 23.12 -7.20
C GLY A 20 27.65 23.88 -8.44
N HIS A 21 26.42 23.66 -8.90
CA HIS A 21 25.80 24.49 -9.93
C HIS A 21 24.27 24.45 -9.87
N SER A 22 23.63 25.47 -10.45
CA SER A 22 22.18 25.53 -10.59
C SER A 22 21.72 24.96 -11.94
N ILE A 23 20.43 24.64 -12.03
CA ILE A 23 19.74 24.21 -13.25
C ILE A 23 20.01 25.10 -14.48
N ARG A 24 20.18 26.41 -14.27
CA ARG A 24 20.47 27.40 -15.32
C ARG A 24 21.88 27.22 -15.90
N LYS A 25 22.83 26.79 -15.06
CA LYS A 25 24.23 26.55 -15.44
C LYS A 25 24.52 25.08 -15.79
N CYS A 26 23.49 24.22 -15.73
CA CYS A 26 23.65 22.80 -16.00
C CYS A 26 23.74 22.54 -17.51
N ARG A 27 24.82 21.85 -17.91
CA ARG A 27 25.10 21.45 -19.30
C ARG A 27 24.39 20.16 -19.72
N ILE A 28 23.81 19.43 -18.76
CA ILE A 28 23.09 18.19 -19.04
C ILE A 28 21.76 18.53 -19.71
N PHE A 29 21.49 17.84 -20.83
CA PHE A 29 20.20 17.85 -21.48
C PHE A 29 19.31 16.78 -20.85
N LEU A 30 18.41 17.22 -19.97
CA LEU A 30 17.39 16.37 -19.37
C LEU A 30 16.04 17.03 -19.60
N LYS A 31 15.08 16.22 -20.08
CA LYS A 31 13.69 16.64 -20.24
C LYS A 31 12.80 15.73 -19.40
N CYS A 32 12.02 16.32 -18.50
CA CYS A 32 11.07 15.60 -17.70
C CYS A 32 10.05 14.89 -18.59
N VAL A 33 9.90 13.58 -18.42
CA VAL A 33 8.94 12.76 -19.18
C VAL A 33 7.47 13.11 -18.89
N VAL A 34 7.20 13.84 -17.80
CA VAL A 34 5.84 14.16 -17.35
C VAL A 34 5.35 15.49 -17.90
N CYS A 35 6.18 16.54 -17.85
CA CYS A 35 5.78 17.90 -18.24
C CYS A 35 6.70 18.55 -19.28
N GLY A 36 7.75 17.86 -19.72
CA GLY A 36 8.73 18.41 -20.67
C GLY A 36 9.68 19.46 -20.11
N GLY A 37 9.62 19.77 -18.80
CA GLY A 37 10.49 20.75 -18.15
C GLY A 37 11.91 20.22 -17.89
N LYS A 38 12.87 21.13 -17.64
CA LYS A 38 14.28 20.77 -17.41
C LYS A 38 14.54 20.30 -15.97
N HIS A 39 13.89 19.25 -15.50
CA HIS A 39 14.09 18.72 -14.14
C HIS A 39 13.99 17.19 -14.12
N VAL A 40 14.49 16.57 -13.04
CA VAL A 40 14.26 15.13 -12.79
C VAL A 40 12.77 14.86 -12.52
N PRO A 41 12.17 13.78 -13.05
CA PRO A 41 10.74 13.51 -12.90
C PRO A 41 10.23 13.50 -11.45
N LEU A 42 11.09 13.14 -10.49
CA LEU A 42 10.80 13.19 -9.05
C LEU A 42 10.46 14.59 -8.52
N MET A 43 10.92 15.64 -9.21
CA MET A 43 10.68 17.04 -8.85
C MET A 43 9.52 17.66 -9.65
N CYS A 44 8.80 16.87 -10.44
CA CYS A 44 7.72 17.35 -11.28
C CYS A 44 6.42 17.49 -10.49
N GLU A 45 5.94 18.71 -10.30
CA GLU A 45 4.68 18.99 -9.59
C GLU A 45 3.45 18.37 -10.29
N ALA A 46 3.51 18.19 -11.62
CA ALA A 46 2.43 17.55 -12.38
C ALA A 46 2.24 16.05 -12.03
N VAL A 47 3.22 15.41 -11.38
CA VAL A 47 3.08 14.03 -10.88
C VAL A 47 2.03 13.95 -9.77
N GLU A 48 1.94 14.98 -8.92
CA GLU A 48 0.98 15.01 -7.81
C GLU A 48 -0.45 15.31 -8.30
N PHE A 49 -0.60 16.12 -9.35
CA PHE A 49 -1.92 16.37 -9.99
C PHE A 49 -2.52 15.12 -10.65
N ARG A 50 -1.70 14.32 -11.35
CA ARG A 50 -2.17 13.08 -12.00
C ARG A 50 -2.56 11.98 -11.00
N LYS A 51 -1.96 11.97 -9.80
CA LYS A 51 -2.40 11.11 -8.68
C LYS A 51 -3.76 11.53 -8.11
N HIS A 52 -4.14 12.81 -8.25
CA HIS A 52 -5.40 13.34 -7.73
C HIS A 52 -6.58 13.11 -8.70
N GLU A 53 -6.37 13.21 -10.01
CA GLU A 53 -7.41 12.93 -11.01
C GLU A 53 -7.78 11.44 -11.08
N SER A 54 -6.80 10.55 -10.92
CA SER A 54 -7.04 9.10 -10.86
C SER A 54 -7.78 8.65 -9.58
N LYS A 55 -7.86 9.50 -8.54
CA LYS A 55 -8.71 9.28 -7.35
C LYS A 55 -10.16 9.70 -7.59
N LYS A 56 -10.41 10.84 -8.25
CA LYS A 56 -11.79 11.36 -8.47
C LYS A 56 -12.66 10.48 -9.37
N ILE A 57 -12.07 9.76 -10.33
CA ILE A 57 -12.84 8.90 -11.25
C ILE A 57 -13.27 7.58 -10.58
N LYS A 58 -12.58 7.14 -9.51
CA LYS A 58 -12.88 5.88 -8.82
C LYS A 58 -13.93 5.98 -7.71
N GLU A 59 -14.35 7.20 -7.33
CA GLU A 59 -15.28 7.40 -6.21
C GLU A 59 -16.76 7.24 -6.58
N ARG A 60 -17.14 7.14 -7.87
CA ARG A 60 -18.55 7.16 -8.28
C ARG A 60 -19.20 5.83 -8.66
N GLU A 61 -18.45 4.72 -8.82
CA GLU A 61 -19.04 3.48 -9.37
C GLU A 61 -18.82 2.18 -8.58
N THR A 62 -18.36 2.22 -7.32
CA THR A 62 -18.28 0.98 -6.52
C THR A 62 -18.91 1.12 -5.15
N ALA A 63 -20.24 1.25 -5.14
CA ALA A 63 -21.03 0.63 -4.09
C ALA A 63 -20.88 -0.90 -4.19
N ASN A 64 -20.67 -1.57 -3.06
CA ASN A 64 -20.73 -3.03 -2.85
C ASN A 64 -19.49 -3.92 -3.04
N TYR A 65 -18.27 -3.38 -3.14
CA TYR A 65 -17.09 -4.17 -2.83
C TYR A 65 -16.39 -3.58 -1.60
N VAL A 66 -16.57 -4.24 -0.45
CA VAL A 66 -15.71 -4.06 0.72
C VAL A 66 -14.33 -4.57 0.31
N ASN A 67 -13.57 -3.69 -0.33
CA ASN A 67 -12.23 -4.00 -0.79
C ASN A 67 -11.29 -3.98 0.43
N MET A 68 -11.00 -5.16 0.96
CA MET A 68 -9.97 -5.40 1.97
C MET A 68 -8.55 -5.46 1.36
N SER A 69 -8.30 -4.87 0.20
CA SER A 69 -6.96 -4.81 -0.37
C SER A 69 -6.07 -3.88 0.44
N ASN A 70 -5.16 -4.46 1.22
CA ASN A 70 -4.03 -3.77 1.83
C ASN A 70 -3.04 -3.32 0.75
N ILE A 71 -3.31 -2.20 0.06
CA ILE A 71 -2.25 -1.40 -0.55
C ILE A 71 -1.89 -0.33 0.47
N SER A 72 -1.18 -0.74 1.54
CA SER A 72 -0.66 0.21 2.51
C SER A 72 0.64 0.82 1.97
N LEU A 73 0.55 2.07 1.50
CA LEU A 73 1.68 3.01 1.44
C LEU A 73 1.97 3.63 2.83
N GLY A 74 1.29 3.17 3.87
CA GLY A 74 1.31 3.68 5.25
C GLY A 74 2.08 2.78 6.23
N PRO A 75 2.10 3.14 7.53
CA PRO A 75 2.90 2.45 8.54
C PRO A 75 2.60 0.95 8.61
N LYS A 76 3.62 0.14 8.90
CA LYS A 76 3.49 -1.32 9.07
C LYS A 76 2.48 -1.59 10.19
N VAL A 77 1.34 -2.19 9.85
CA VAL A 77 0.34 -2.62 10.83
C VAL A 77 0.72 -4.01 11.31
N PHE A 78 0.95 -4.15 12.62
CA PHE A 78 1.13 -5.45 13.25
C PHE A 78 -0.22 -5.95 13.74
N LEU A 79 -0.56 -7.19 13.39
CA LEU A 79 -1.74 -7.86 13.90
C LEU A 79 -1.34 -8.80 15.02
N GLN A 80 -2.15 -8.84 16.08
CA GLN A 80 -1.93 -9.75 17.18
C GLN A 80 -2.19 -11.18 16.69
N THR A 81 -1.27 -12.09 17.02
CA THR A 81 -1.39 -13.51 16.70
C THR A 81 -1.38 -14.35 17.96
N LEU A 82 -2.25 -15.35 18.02
CA LEU A 82 -2.34 -16.29 19.14
C LEU A 82 -2.02 -17.70 18.64
N LYS A 83 -1.30 -18.49 19.43
CA LYS A 83 -1.17 -19.94 19.23
C LYS A 83 -2.15 -20.62 20.18
N VAL A 84 -3.10 -21.36 19.64
CA VAL A 84 -4.14 -22.03 20.42
C VAL A 84 -4.19 -23.52 20.08
N LYS A 85 -4.86 -24.29 20.92
CA LYS A 85 -5.23 -25.69 20.66
C LYS A 85 -6.73 -25.73 20.36
N MET A 86 -7.08 -26.16 19.17
CA MET A 86 -8.45 -26.42 18.77
C MET A 86 -8.78 -27.87 19.14
N ILE A 87 -9.81 -28.05 19.96
CA ILE A 87 -10.21 -29.36 20.51
C ILE A 87 -11.57 -29.73 19.92
N SER A 88 -11.68 -30.96 19.47
CA SER A 88 -12.91 -31.66 19.07
C SER A 88 -12.95 -33.00 19.81
N ASP A 89 -14.11 -33.66 19.85
CA ASP A 89 -14.32 -34.89 20.62
C ASP A 89 -13.27 -35.99 20.33
N LYS A 90 -12.68 -35.97 19.12
CA LYS A 90 -11.74 -36.99 18.65
C LYS A 90 -10.33 -36.47 18.35
N LYS A 91 -10.12 -35.15 18.32
CA LYS A 91 -8.90 -34.54 17.76
C LYS A 91 -8.51 -33.24 18.46
N GLU A 92 -7.21 -33.03 18.56
CA GLU A 92 -6.62 -31.78 19.01
C GLU A 92 -5.58 -31.30 18.00
N VAL A 93 -5.72 -30.05 17.53
CA VAL A 93 -4.81 -29.45 16.54
C VAL A 93 -4.34 -28.09 17.03
N SER A 94 -3.03 -27.83 16.99
CA SER A 94 -2.50 -26.50 17.32
C SER A 94 -2.61 -25.58 16.10
N VAL A 95 -3.27 -24.44 16.27
CA VAL A 95 -3.54 -23.49 15.20
C VAL A 95 -3.09 -22.08 15.58
N ARG A 96 -2.78 -21.27 14.56
CA ARG A 96 -2.48 -19.85 14.73
C ARG A 96 -3.70 -19.02 14.36
N ILE A 97 -4.14 -18.17 15.27
CA ILE A 97 -5.23 -17.22 15.04
C ILE A 97 -4.61 -15.84 14.82
N ILE A 98 -5.12 -15.11 13.83
CA ILE A 98 -4.83 -13.69 13.62
C ILE A 98 -6.05 -12.92 14.15
N VAL A 99 -5.84 -12.08 15.15
CA VAL A 99 -6.89 -11.21 15.70
C VAL A 99 -6.92 -9.93 14.88
N TYR A 100 -7.98 -9.75 14.11
CA TYR A 100 -8.20 -8.56 13.28
C TYR A 100 -9.51 -7.88 13.69
N SER A 101 -9.41 -6.82 14.50
CA SER A 101 -10.57 -6.04 14.97
C SER A 101 -11.33 -5.33 13.85
N GLY A 102 -10.69 -5.14 12.68
CA GLY A 102 -11.35 -4.63 11.48
C GLY A 102 -12.21 -5.66 10.74
N SER A 103 -12.20 -6.94 11.15
CA SER A 103 -13.03 -7.95 10.51
C SER A 103 -14.44 -7.95 11.08
N GLN A 104 -15.45 -7.96 10.22
CA GLN A 104 -16.84 -8.24 10.63
C GLN A 104 -17.13 -9.75 10.76
N ARG A 105 -16.21 -10.61 10.31
CA ARG A 105 -16.38 -12.07 10.26
C ARG A 105 -15.13 -12.82 10.68
N SER A 106 -15.32 -13.99 11.25
CA SER A 106 -14.25 -14.94 11.52
C SER A 106 -14.12 -15.92 10.35
N TYR A 107 -12.89 -16.31 10.04
CA TYR A 107 -12.58 -17.23 8.95
C TYR A 107 -11.77 -18.41 9.49
N ILE A 108 -12.02 -19.58 8.91
CA ILE A 108 -11.28 -20.80 9.20
C ILE A 108 -10.79 -21.40 7.88
N LEU A 109 -9.59 -21.97 7.89
CA LEU A 109 -9.03 -22.61 6.70
C LEU A 109 -9.86 -23.86 6.37
N LYS A 110 -10.23 -24.04 5.10
CA LYS A 110 -11.00 -25.22 4.65
C LYS A 110 -10.31 -26.53 5.02
N GLY A 111 -8.98 -26.60 4.83
CA GLY A 111 -8.20 -27.78 5.20
C GLY A 111 -8.23 -28.08 6.70
N LEU A 112 -8.31 -27.06 7.56
CA LEU A 112 -8.44 -27.27 9.01
C LEU A 112 -9.83 -27.83 9.37
N VAL A 113 -10.88 -27.37 8.70
CA VAL A 113 -12.25 -27.91 8.87
C VAL A 113 -12.30 -29.39 8.47
N GLU A 114 -11.68 -29.73 7.34
CA GLU A 114 -11.56 -31.11 6.83
C GLU A 114 -10.72 -31.98 7.77
N GLU A 115 -9.57 -31.49 8.24
CA GLU A 115 -8.71 -32.19 9.20
C GLU A 115 -9.44 -32.49 10.50
N MET A 116 -10.23 -31.54 11.00
CA MET A 116 -11.04 -31.68 12.21
C MET A 116 -12.32 -32.49 12.00
N GLY A 117 -12.63 -32.91 10.75
CA GLY A 117 -13.79 -33.73 10.43
C GLY A 117 -15.13 -33.00 10.57
N HIS A 118 -15.13 -31.66 10.44
CA HIS A 118 -16.34 -30.85 10.51
C HIS A 118 -16.92 -30.58 9.12
N MET A 119 -18.24 -30.37 9.04
CA MET A 119 -18.92 -30.01 7.78
C MET A 119 -19.49 -28.58 7.87
N PRO A 120 -19.44 -27.80 6.79
CA PRO A 120 -20.04 -26.47 6.76
C PRO A 120 -21.57 -26.59 6.83
N ILE A 121 -22.18 -25.97 7.83
CA ILE A 121 -23.65 -25.97 8.01
C ILE A 121 -24.34 -25.14 6.93
N ARG A 122 -23.68 -24.07 6.44
CA ARG A 122 -24.23 -23.20 5.39
C ARG A 122 -23.11 -22.65 4.52
N LYS A 123 -23.21 -22.84 3.20
CA LYS A 123 -22.42 -22.09 2.23
C LYS A 123 -23.21 -20.84 1.87
N LYS A 124 -22.66 -19.65 2.14
CA LYS A 124 -23.15 -18.42 1.51
C LYS A 124 -22.55 -18.38 0.10
N LEU A 125 -23.43 -18.36 -0.90
CA LEU A 125 -23.10 -18.09 -2.30
C LEU A 125 -22.55 -16.67 -2.44
#